data_AF-A0A8T3NZ49-F1
#
_entry.id   AF-A0A8T3NZ49-F1
#
_cell.length_a   1.000
_cell.length_b   1.000
_cell.length_c   1.000
_cell.angle_alpha   90.00
_cell.angle_beta   90.00
_cell.angle_gamma   90.00
#
_symmetry.space_group_name_H-M   'P 1'
#
loop_
_entity.id
_entity.type
_entity.pdbx_description
1 polymer ?
#
loop_
_entity_poly.entity_id
_entity_poly.type
_entity_poly.pdbx_seq_one_letter_code
_entity_poly.pdbx_strand_id
1 'polypeptide(L)'
;ETGLPPEFLELELTESTIMRNAGETIAALQQFKRMSISLSIDDFGSGYSSLSYLKRFPLDTLKIDASFVRDITDDADDKSITTAIIAMAHGLGLKVIAEGVETETQLAFLRKHGCDEVQGFFFSKPLPVDECAELICAPRPFASKASLG
;
A
#
# COMPACT_ATOMS: atom_id res chain seq x y z
N GLU A 1 -11.08 20.27 -17.71
CA GLU A 1 -10.08 19.33 -17.13
C GLU A 1 -9.64 19.85 -15.77
N THR A 2 -9.27 18.99 -14.83
CA THR A 2 -9.05 19.34 -13.41
C THR A 2 -7.76 20.14 -13.15
N GLY A 3 -6.82 20.17 -14.10
CA GLY A 3 -5.53 20.84 -13.95
C GLY A 3 -4.55 20.13 -12.98
N LEU A 4 -4.87 18.90 -12.54
CA LEU A 4 -4.04 18.11 -11.63
C LEU A 4 -2.79 17.58 -12.39
N PRO A 5 -1.56 17.92 -11.93
CA PRO A 5 -0.36 17.30 -12.46
C PRO A 5 -0.38 15.77 -12.24
N PRO A 6 -0.07 14.94 -13.26
CA PRO A 6 -0.19 13.50 -13.17
C PRO A 6 0.60 12.84 -12.04
N GLU A 7 1.71 13.44 -11.61
CA GLU A 7 2.57 12.96 -10.53
C GLU A 7 1.89 12.99 -9.15
N PHE A 8 0.76 13.71 -9.02
CA PHE A 8 -0.07 13.70 -7.82
C PHE A 8 -1.21 12.69 -7.88
N LEU A 9 -1.29 11.89 -8.95
CA LEU A 9 -2.27 10.83 -9.12
C LEU A 9 -1.60 9.46 -9.00
N GLU A 10 -2.17 8.62 -8.13
CA GLU A 10 -1.89 7.19 -8.08
C GLU A 10 -3.10 6.41 -8.59
N LEU A 11 -2.84 5.34 -9.35
CA LEU A 11 -3.86 4.36 -9.72
C LEU A 11 -3.57 3.05 -9.00
N GLU A 12 -4.53 2.62 -8.19
CA GLU A 12 -4.50 1.34 -7.50
C GLU A 12 -5.18 0.26 -8.35
N LEU A 13 -4.56 -0.90 -8.48
CA LEU A 13 -5.09 -2.03 -9.22
C LEU A 13 -5.13 -3.27 -8.34
N THR A 14 -6.29 -3.89 -8.23
CA THR A 14 -6.41 -5.16 -7.51
C THR A 14 -5.64 -6.27 -8.20
N GLU A 15 -5.13 -7.22 -7.42
CA GLU A 15 -4.40 -8.39 -7.92
C GLU A 15 -5.16 -9.11 -9.05
N SER A 16 -6.46 -9.36 -8.84
CA SER A 16 -7.32 -10.07 -9.80
C SER A 16 -7.42 -9.37 -11.16
N THR A 17 -7.43 -8.03 -11.17
CA THR A 17 -7.50 -7.21 -12.39
C THR A 17 -6.22 -7.37 -13.21
N ILE A 18 -5.08 -7.37 -12.54
CA ILE A 18 -3.77 -7.46 -13.18
C ILE A 18 -3.54 -8.86 -13.76
N MET A 19 -3.99 -9.92 -13.06
CA MET A 19 -3.73 -11.31 -13.47
C MET A 19 -4.59 -11.79 -14.65
N ARG A 20 -5.80 -11.24 -14.87
CA ARG A 20 -6.71 -11.73 -15.93
C ARG A 20 -6.17 -11.55 -17.35
N ASN A 21 -5.45 -10.47 -17.63
CA ASN A 21 -4.88 -10.21 -18.96
C ASN A 21 -3.52 -9.48 -18.87
N ALA A 22 -2.57 -10.13 -18.19
CA ALA A 22 -1.29 -9.53 -17.83
C ALA A 22 -0.54 -8.86 -19.00
N GLY A 23 -0.61 -9.42 -20.21
CA GLY A 23 0.06 -8.85 -21.39
C GLY A 23 -0.48 -7.48 -21.80
N GLU A 24 -1.80 -7.37 -21.97
CA GLU A 24 -2.47 -6.10 -22.31
C GLU A 24 -2.36 -5.10 -21.15
N THR A 25 -2.50 -5.56 -19.91
CA THR A 25 -2.36 -4.72 -18.72
C THR A 25 -0.99 -4.08 -18.65
N ILE A 26 0.11 -4.81 -18.90
CA ILE A 26 1.47 -4.22 -18.91
C ILE A 26 1.56 -3.06 -19.89
N ALA A 27 1.01 -3.20 -21.10
CA ALA A 27 1.09 -2.16 -22.12
C ALA A 27 0.34 -0.88 -21.70
N ALA A 28 -0.83 -1.03 -21.06
CA ALA A 28 -1.59 0.09 -20.52
C ALA A 28 -0.87 0.76 -19.33
N LEU A 29 -0.38 -0.02 -18.37
CA LEU A 29 0.37 0.51 -17.23
C LEU A 29 1.62 1.28 -17.66
N GLN A 30 2.33 0.79 -18.68
CA GLN A 30 3.46 1.52 -19.27
C GLN A 30 3.05 2.87 -19.88
N GLN A 31 1.82 3.02 -20.39
CA GLN A 31 1.32 4.31 -20.85
C GLN A 31 1.14 5.28 -19.69
N PHE A 32 0.53 4.84 -18.58
CA PHE A 32 0.37 5.66 -17.39
C PHE A 32 1.72 6.07 -16.78
N LYS A 33 2.70 5.16 -16.74
CA LYS A 33 4.06 5.49 -16.27
C LYS A 33 4.75 6.55 -17.12
N ARG A 34 4.56 6.54 -18.44
CA ARG A 34 5.08 7.60 -19.32
C ARG A 34 4.45 8.96 -19.08
N MET A 35 3.27 8.98 -18.45
CA MET A 35 2.61 10.20 -18.00
C MET A 35 3.03 10.60 -16.58
N SER A 36 3.97 9.89 -15.94
CA SER A 36 4.40 10.10 -14.55
C SER A 36 3.34 9.81 -13.49
N ILE A 37 2.31 9.03 -13.83
CA ILE A 37 1.31 8.54 -12.87
C ILE A 37 1.93 7.41 -12.03
N SER A 38 1.67 7.42 -10.73
CA SER A 38 2.07 6.33 -9.81
C SER A 38 1.13 5.14 -9.93
N LEU A 39 1.66 3.93 -9.80
CA LEU A 39 0.87 2.69 -9.91
C LEU A 39 1.12 1.80 -8.70
N SER A 40 0.05 1.33 -8.08
CA SER A 40 0.11 0.41 -6.96
C SER A 40 -0.71 -0.85 -7.19
N ILE A 41 -0.30 -1.95 -6.57
CA ILE A 41 -1.08 -3.19 -6.50
C ILE A 41 -1.77 -3.29 -5.14
N ASP A 42 -3.07 -3.54 -5.18
CA ASP A 42 -3.95 -3.59 -4.01
C ASP A 42 -4.31 -5.03 -3.61
N ASP A 43 -4.70 -5.22 -2.35
CA ASP A 43 -5.09 -6.49 -1.74
C ASP A 43 -4.05 -7.62 -1.91
N PHE A 44 -2.74 -7.29 -1.89
CA PHE A 44 -1.71 -8.29 -2.19
C PHE A 44 -1.66 -9.40 -1.14
N GLY A 45 -1.72 -10.65 -1.62
CA GLY A 45 -1.63 -11.87 -0.80
C GLY A 45 -2.99 -12.55 -0.56
N SER A 46 -4.10 -11.91 -0.89
CA SER A 46 -5.45 -12.51 -0.78
C SER A 46 -5.77 -13.51 -1.92
N GLY A 47 -4.98 -13.52 -2.99
CA GLY A 47 -5.20 -14.32 -4.20
C GLY A 47 -3.97 -15.06 -4.73
N TYR A 48 -4.04 -15.46 -6.00
CA TYR A 48 -2.94 -16.11 -6.72
C TYR A 48 -2.08 -15.10 -7.48
N SER A 49 -1.22 -14.40 -6.76
CA SER A 49 -0.19 -13.54 -7.35
C SER A 49 0.93 -14.37 -7.96
N SER A 50 1.15 -14.26 -9.27
CA SER A 50 2.36 -14.80 -9.87
C SER A 50 3.51 -13.82 -9.69
N LEU A 51 4.47 -14.15 -8.82
CA LEU A 51 5.71 -13.37 -8.64
C LEU A 51 6.45 -13.11 -9.96
N SER A 52 6.31 -14.02 -10.93
CA SER A 52 6.88 -13.87 -12.26
C SER A 52 6.29 -12.70 -13.05
N TYR A 53 5.01 -12.42 -12.84
CA TYR A 53 4.32 -11.27 -13.42
C TYR A 53 4.54 -10.01 -12.59
N LEU A 54 4.54 -10.11 -11.26
CA LEU A 54 4.81 -8.97 -10.36
C LEU A 54 6.10 -8.24 -10.75
N LYS A 55 7.18 -8.98 -11.03
CA LYS A 55 8.46 -8.43 -11.50
C LYS A 55 8.38 -7.68 -12.85
N ARG A 56 7.36 -7.93 -13.67
CA ARG A 56 7.21 -7.36 -15.02
C ARG A 56 6.32 -6.12 -15.05
N PHE A 57 5.44 -5.94 -14.05
CA PHE A 57 4.60 -4.77 -14.00
C PHE A 57 5.42 -3.54 -13.57
N PRO A 58 5.16 -2.38 -14.18
CA PRO A 58 5.88 -1.16 -13.83
C PRO A 58 5.21 -0.49 -12.63
N LEU A 59 5.14 -1.20 -11.50
CA LEU A 59 4.54 -0.74 -10.25
C LEU A 59 5.56 0.08 -9.44
N ASP A 60 5.06 0.97 -8.60
CA ASP A 60 5.84 1.74 -7.62
C ASP A 60 5.62 1.22 -6.20
N THR A 61 4.40 0.74 -5.91
CA THR A 61 3.96 0.43 -4.55
C THR A 61 3.19 -0.90 -4.52
N LEU A 62 3.34 -1.64 -3.42
CA LEU A 62 2.57 -2.83 -3.08
C LEU A 62 1.83 -2.60 -1.76
N LYS A 63 0.53 -2.86 -1.75
CA LYS A 63 -0.33 -2.71 -0.57
C LYS A 63 -0.61 -4.09 0.03
N ILE A 64 -0.28 -4.28 1.30
CA ILE A 64 -0.53 -5.51 2.05
C ILE A 64 -1.98 -5.48 2.52
N ASP A 65 -2.74 -6.51 2.15
CA ASP A 65 -4.15 -6.65 2.53
C ASP A 65 -4.34 -6.62 4.05
N ALA A 66 -5.42 -5.95 4.49
CA ALA A 66 -5.74 -5.77 5.89
C ALA A 66 -5.97 -7.08 6.67
N SER A 67 -6.29 -8.18 5.99
CA SER A 67 -6.42 -9.50 6.61
C SER A 67 -5.12 -9.96 7.27
N PHE A 68 -3.96 -9.74 6.64
CA PHE A 68 -2.65 -10.09 7.22
C PHE A 68 -2.20 -9.13 8.33
N VAL A 69 -2.69 -7.89 8.31
CA VAL A 69 -2.33 -6.87 9.30
C VAL A 69 -3.16 -7.01 10.57
N ARG A 70 -4.42 -7.45 10.45
CA ARG A 70 -5.37 -7.55 11.56
C ARG A 70 -4.82 -8.39 12.72
N ASP A 71 -4.36 -9.60 12.42
CA ASP A 71 -3.97 -10.59 13.43
C ASP A 71 -2.43 -10.72 13.56
N ILE A 72 -1.67 -9.79 12.99
CA ILE A 72 -0.19 -9.78 12.92
C ILE A 72 0.51 -9.79 14.29
N THR A 73 -0.20 -9.51 15.39
CA THR A 73 0.36 -9.56 16.75
C THR A 73 0.24 -10.94 17.39
N ASP A 74 -0.70 -11.75 16.95
CA ASP A 74 -1.12 -12.97 17.64
C ASP A 74 -0.95 -14.22 16.77
N ASP A 75 -1.10 -14.09 15.45
CA ASP A 75 -0.93 -15.16 14.48
C ASP A 75 0.52 -15.24 13.95
N ALA A 76 1.11 -16.43 13.97
CA ALA A 76 2.49 -16.65 13.54
C ALA A 76 2.64 -16.73 12.01
N ASP A 77 1.61 -17.17 11.32
CA ASP A 77 1.57 -17.25 9.86
C ASP A 77 1.44 -15.83 9.29
N ASP A 78 0.54 -14.98 9.82
CA ASP A 78 0.40 -13.59 9.37
C ASP A 78 1.68 -12.76 9.59
N LYS A 79 2.38 -12.97 10.71
CA LYS A 79 3.71 -12.38 10.93
C LYS A 79 4.69 -12.79 9.86
N SER A 80 4.73 -14.08 9.55
CA SER A 80 5.68 -14.65 8.59
C SER A 80 5.37 -14.18 7.16
N ILE A 81 4.10 -14.19 6.78
CA ILE A 81 3.61 -13.75 5.47
C ILE A 81 3.87 -12.25 5.31
N THR A 82 3.46 -11.41 6.26
CA THR A 82 3.67 -9.97 6.17
C THR A 82 5.15 -9.62 6.06
N THR A 83 6.01 -10.27 6.87
CA THR A 83 7.47 -10.08 6.79
C THR A 83 8.02 -10.48 5.43
N ALA A 84 7.56 -11.59 4.87
CA ALA A 84 7.98 -12.05 3.55
C ALA A 84 7.53 -11.10 2.44
N ILE A 85 6.31 -10.56 2.53
CA ILE A 85 5.78 -9.58 1.56
C ILE A 85 6.61 -8.30 1.59
N ILE A 86 6.93 -7.77 2.78
CA ILE A 86 7.78 -6.57 2.93
C ILE A 86 9.15 -6.80 2.26
N ALA A 87 9.82 -7.89 2.63
CA ALA A 87 11.15 -8.20 2.09
C ALA A 87 11.13 -8.41 0.57
N MET A 88 10.09 -9.07 0.04
CA MET A 88 9.92 -9.30 -1.38
C MET A 88 9.71 -7.98 -2.15
N ALA A 89 8.82 -7.11 -1.67
CA ALA A 89 8.53 -5.84 -2.32
C ALA A 89 9.80 -4.96 -2.40
N HIS A 90 10.55 -4.85 -1.30
CA HIS A 90 11.84 -4.16 -1.30
C HIS A 90 12.85 -4.80 -2.25
N GLY A 91 12.90 -6.13 -2.32
CA GLY A 91 13.73 -6.86 -3.28
C GLY A 91 13.36 -6.59 -4.75
N LEU A 92 12.13 -6.15 -5.01
CA LEU A 92 11.65 -5.73 -6.32
C LEU A 92 11.77 -4.21 -6.55
N GLY A 93 12.26 -3.45 -5.57
CA GLY A 93 12.35 -2.00 -5.63
C GLY A 93 11.00 -1.28 -5.48
N LEU A 94 10.00 -1.95 -4.89
CA LEU A 94 8.68 -1.40 -4.61
C LEU A 94 8.63 -0.84 -3.19
N LYS A 95 7.88 0.25 -3.00
CA LYS A 95 7.44 0.69 -1.67
C LYS A 95 6.37 -0.25 -1.14
N VAL A 96 6.23 -0.32 0.17
CA VAL A 96 5.17 -1.09 0.82
C VAL A 96 4.27 -0.21 1.68
N ILE A 97 2.97 -0.34 1.46
CA ILE A 97 1.92 0.19 2.34
C ILE A 97 1.26 -1.00 3.05
N ALA A 98 1.14 -0.96 4.38
CA ALA A 98 0.29 -1.91 5.11
C ALA A 98 -1.07 -1.30 5.43
N GLU A 99 -2.14 -2.00 5.06
CA GLU A 99 -3.51 -1.53 5.25
C GLU A 99 -4.17 -2.09 6.51
N GLY A 100 -5.18 -1.38 7.03
CA GLY A 100 -5.95 -1.85 8.17
C GLY A 100 -5.20 -1.78 9.52
N VAL A 101 -4.25 -0.86 9.66
CA VAL A 101 -3.58 -0.63 10.96
C VAL A 101 -4.54 0.04 11.94
N GLU A 102 -4.87 -0.66 13.03
CA GLU A 102 -5.81 -0.21 14.07
C GLU A 102 -5.16 -0.02 15.44
N THR A 103 -4.00 -0.63 15.70
CA THR A 103 -3.33 -0.61 17.00
C THR A 103 -1.87 -0.16 16.92
N GLU A 104 -1.36 0.34 18.05
CA GLU A 104 0.05 0.74 18.19
C GLU A 104 0.99 -0.48 18.06
N THR A 105 0.55 -1.66 18.51
CA THR A 105 1.34 -2.89 18.43
C THR A 105 1.49 -3.38 16.98
N GLN A 106 0.43 -3.26 16.16
CA GLN A 106 0.51 -3.50 14.71
C GLN A 106 1.48 -2.51 14.04
N LEU A 107 1.37 -1.21 14.35
CA LEU A 107 2.26 -0.19 13.83
C LEU A 107 3.73 -0.46 14.19
N ALA A 108 3.99 -0.79 15.45
CA ALA A 108 5.34 -1.10 15.94
C ALA A 108 5.91 -2.35 15.25
N PHE A 109 5.10 -3.38 15.01
CA PHE A 109 5.50 -4.55 14.24
C PHE A 109 5.91 -4.15 12.82
N LEU A 110 5.06 -3.41 12.11
CA LEU A 110 5.29 -3.01 10.72
C LEU A 110 6.54 -2.14 10.59
N ARG A 111 6.71 -1.16 11.47
CA ARG A 111 7.90 -0.29 11.53
C ARG A 111 9.17 -1.12 11.77
N LYS A 112 9.15 -2.06 12.71
CA LYS A 112 10.29 -2.94 13.02
C LYS A 112 10.75 -3.76 11.81
N HIS A 113 9.81 -4.17 10.94
CA HIS A 113 10.11 -4.95 9.74
C HIS A 113 10.35 -4.08 8.50
N GLY A 114 10.38 -2.75 8.64
CA GLY A 114 10.74 -1.83 7.58
C GLY A 114 9.59 -1.48 6.63
N CYS A 115 8.33 -1.68 7.01
CA CYS A 115 7.19 -1.18 6.24
C CYS A 115 7.31 0.35 6.02
N ASP A 116 7.17 0.82 4.78
CA ASP A 116 7.45 2.21 4.41
C ASP A 116 6.32 3.15 4.84
N GLU A 117 5.08 2.72 4.61
CA GLU A 117 3.87 3.51 4.79
C GLU A 117 2.75 2.65 5.38
N VAL A 118 1.78 3.28 6.06
CA VAL A 118 0.68 2.58 6.73
C VAL A 118 -0.63 3.33 6.55
N GLN A 119 -1.71 2.59 6.41
CA GLN A 119 -3.07 3.11 6.33
C GLN A 119 -3.95 2.37 7.34
N GLY A 120 -4.77 3.10 8.10
CA GLY A 120 -5.77 2.47 8.95
C GLY A 120 -6.36 3.37 10.03
N PHE A 121 -7.35 2.83 10.74
CA PHE A 121 -8.14 3.55 11.73
C PHE A 121 -7.35 4.00 12.96
N PHE A 122 -6.16 3.44 13.17
CA PHE A 122 -5.22 3.94 14.17
C PHE A 122 -4.95 5.45 13.98
N PHE A 123 -4.84 5.91 12.73
CA PHE A 123 -4.62 7.32 12.41
C PHE A 123 -5.93 8.08 12.29
N SER A 124 -6.76 7.70 11.32
CA SER A 124 -8.07 8.28 11.04
C SER A 124 -8.98 7.26 10.36
N LYS A 125 -10.29 7.40 10.56
CA LYS A 125 -11.28 6.75 9.69
C LYS A 125 -11.37 7.48 8.35
N PRO A 126 -11.98 6.88 7.30
CA PRO A 126 -12.37 7.61 6.10
C PRO A 126 -13.26 8.80 6.48
N LEU A 127 -12.97 9.96 5.92
CA LEU A 127 -13.61 11.22 6.26
C LEU A 127 -14.37 11.80 5.06
N PRO A 128 -15.46 12.55 5.30
CA PRO A 128 -16.02 13.46 4.31
C PRO A 128 -14.97 14.48 3.83
N VAL A 129 -15.20 15.06 2.65
CA VAL A 129 -14.22 15.96 1.98
C VAL A 129 -13.78 17.13 2.87
N ASP A 130 -14.70 17.75 3.60
CA ASP A 130 -14.39 18.93 4.43
C ASP A 130 -13.49 18.56 5.62
N GLU A 131 -13.83 17.48 6.34
CA GLU A 131 -13.03 16.97 7.46
C GLU A 131 -11.65 16.46 6.99
N CYS A 132 -11.59 15.84 5.80
CA CYS A 132 -10.34 15.40 5.19
C CYS A 132 -9.43 16.60 4.85
N ALA A 133 -9.99 17.66 4.28
CA ALA A 133 -9.25 18.88 3.96
C ALA A 133 -8.68 19.54 5.22
N GLU A 134 -9.47 19.63 6.29
CA GLU A 134 -9.01 20.14 7.58
C GLU A 134 -7.85 19.31 8.14
N LEU A 135 -7.96 17.98 8.09
CA LEU A 135 -6.94 17.06 8.60
C LEU A 135 -5.61 17.19 7.84
N ILE A 136 -5.63 17.25 6.51
CA ILE A 136 -4.43 17.30 5.66
C ILE A 136 -3.76 18.68 5.71
N CYS A 137 -4.54 19.75 5.89
CA CYS A 137 -4.00 21.10 6.07
C CYS A 137 -3.43 21.35 7.48
N ALA A 138 -3.76 20.51 8.47
CA ALA A 138 -3.23 20.64 9.82
C ALA A 138 -1.74 20.28 9.90
N PRO A 139 -0.90 21.05 10.63
CA PRO A 139 0.50 20.71 10.79
C PRO A 139 0.67 19.47 11.69
N ARG A 140 1.21 18.38 11.13
CA ARG A 140 1.49 17.09 11.82
C ARG A 140 0.27 16.55 12.59
N PRO A 141 -0.83 16.18 11.89
CA PRO A 141 -2.09 15.78 12.52
C PRO A 141 -1.97 14.56 13.45
N PHE A 142 -0.89 13.79 13.32
CA PHE A 142 -0.65 12.55 14.07
C PHE A 142 0.64 12.57 14.92
N ALA A 143 1.19 13.75 15.22
CA ALA A 143 2.47 13.87 15.95
C ALA A 143 2.50 13.07 17.27
N SER A 144 1.40 13.02 18.02
CA SER A 144 1.28 12.28 19.28
C SER A 144 1.19 10.75 19.11
N LYS A 145 0.77 10.28 17.93
CA LYS A 145 0.65 8.85 17.60
C LYS A 145 1.93 8.28 16.97
N ALA A 146 2.75 9.14 16.37
CA ALA A 146 4.01 8.75 15.73
C ALA A 146 5.21 8.70 16.69
N SER A 147 5.11 9.34 17.87
CA SER A 147 6.23 9.61 18.79
C SER A 147 6.60 8.49 19.77
N LEU A 148 6.12 7.26 19.57
CA LEU A 148 6.47 6.11 20.40
C LEU A 148 7.07 5.01 19.51
N GLY A 149 8.36 4.71 19.74
CA GLY A 149 9.11 3.58 19.15
C GLY A 149 10.05 3.94 18.01
#